data_AF-A0A7C9JFS1-F1
#
_entry.id   AF-A0A7C9JFS1-F1
#
_cell.length_a   1.000
_cell.length_b   1.000
_cell.length_c   1.000
_cell.angle_alpha   90.00
_cell.angle_beta   90.00
_cell.angle_gamma   90.00
#
_symmetry.space_group_name_H-M   'P 1'
#
loop_
_entity.id
_entity.type
_entity.pdbx_description
1 polymer ?
#
loop_
_entity_poly.entity_id
_entity_poly.type
_entity_poly.pdbx_seq_one_letter_code
_entity_poly.pdbx_strand_id
1 'polypeptide(L)'
;MKAVRVTLVAHPLTASQRDGAFPPADEPAEVVSFSAPAGATRVVRGPEARCDLVPGAEVVPELRDLDVGSWAGMRLADVDPAELAQWVGDPEAAPHGGESVNELLVRVRGWLGRLDGGAVLALTHPAVVRAAVSVATGANYRRVDVPPLGRASFTGAGGRWNLRLQ
;
A
#
# COMPACT_ATOMS: atom_id res chain seq x y z
N MET A 1 10.45 11.27 22.28
CA MET A 1 9.74 10.37 21.34
C MET A 1 10.70 9.26 20.95
N LYS A 2 10.25 8.00 20.98
CA LYS A 2 11.10 6.86 20.60
C LYS A 2 11.31 6.84 19.08
N ALA A 3 12.47 6.37 18.64
CA ALA A 3 12.73 6.19 17.21
C ALA A 3 11.87 5.03 16.68
N VAL A 4 11.26 5.25 15.52
CA VAL A 4 10.49 4.26 14.78
C VAL A 4 11.28 3.88 13.52
N ARG A 5 11.32 2.59 13.22
CA ARG A 5 11.66 2.08 11.90
C ARG A 5 10.45 1.33 11.35
N VAL A 6 10.02 1.67 10.14
CA VAL A 6 8.93 0.97 9.47
C VAL A 6 9.36 0.60 8.06
N THR A 7 9.16 -0.66 7.68
CA THR A 7 9.39 -1.15 6.33
C THR A 7 8.04 -1.62 5.78
N LEU A 8 7.57 -0.95 4.72
CA LEU A 8 6.40 -1.38 3.98
C LEU A 8 6.87 -2.23 2.80
N VAL A 9 6.19 -3.35 2.56
CA VAL A 9 6.45 -4.27 1.46
C VAL A 9 5.15 -4.49 0.70
N ALA A 10 5.18 -4.25 -0.61
CA ALA A 10 4.06 -4.56 -1.49
C ALA A 10 3.91 -6.09 -1.63
N HIS A 11 2.67 -6.56 -1.71
CA HIS A 11 2.38 -7.97 -1.93
C HIS A 11 2.97 -8.47 -3.27
N PRO A 12 3.15 -9.80 -3.43
CA PRO A 12 3.53 -10.40 -4.70
C PRO A 12 2.46 -10.16 -5.78
N LEU A 13 2.79 -10.44 -7.03
CA LEU A 13 1.83 -10.29 -8.13
C LEU A 13 0.56 -11.12 -7.87
N THR A 14 -0.58 -10.66 -8.36
CA THR A 14 -1.87 -11.38 -8.37
C THR A 14 -2.23 -11.77 -9.81
N ALA A 15 -3.15 -12.72 -9.98
CA ALA A 15 -3.61 -13.10 -11.32
C ALA A 15 -4.30 -11.91 -12.02
N SER A 16 -5.12 -11.14 -11.30
CA SER A 16 -5.74 -9.92 -11.83
C SER A 16 -4.70 -8.91 -12.28
N GLN A 17 -3.66 -8.63 -11.50
CA GLN A 17 -2.61 -7.68 -11.90
C GLN A 17 -1.84 -8.15 -13.14
N ARG A 18 -1.59 -9.46 -13.27
CA ARG A 18 -0.97 -10.04 -14.47
C ARG A 18 -1.82 -9.81 -15.71
N ASP A 19 -3.14 -9.88 -15.57
CA ASP A 19 -4.11 -9.76 -16.65
C ASP A 19 -4.61 -8.32 -16.89
N GLY A 20 -4.07 -7.34 -16.17
CA GLY A 20 -4.48 -5.94 -16.28
C GLY A 20 -5.88 -5.67 -15.70
N ALA A 21 -6.25 -6.37 -14.63
CA ALA A 21 -7.49 -6.22 -13.90
C ALA A 21 -7.26 -5.71 -12.46
N PHE A 22 -8.30 -5.12 -11.90
CA PHE A 22 -8.33 -4.72 -10.50
C PHE A 22 -8.63 -5.94 -9.62
N PRO A 23 -7.73 -6.35 -8.71
CA PRO A 23 -7.92 -7.55 -7.89
C PRO A 23 -9.07 -7.38 -6.87
N PRO A 24 -10.00 -8.36 -6.75
CA PRO A 24 -10.94 -8.38 -5.63
C PRO A 24 -10.23 -8.63 -4.29
N ALA A 25 -10.94 -8.41 -3.18
CA ALA A 25 -10.35 -8.42 -1.84
C ALA A 25 -9.91 -9.82 -1.37
N ASP A 26 -10.60 -10.86 -1.81
CA ASP A 26 -10.35 -12.26 -1.49
C ASP A 26 -9.32 -12.93 -2.41
N GLU A 27 -8.84 -12.23 -3.45
CA GLU A 27 -7.81 -12.76 -4.33
C GLU A 27 -6.47 -12.92 -3.58
N PRO A 28 -5.90 -14.14 -3.55
CA PRO A 28 -4.58 -14.36 -2.96
C PRO A 28 -3.48 -13.83 -3.89
N ALA A 29 -2.31 -13.57 -3.31
CA ALA A 29 -1.12 -13.34 -4.11
C ALA A 29 -0.63 -14.65 -4.73
N GLU A 30 0.12 -14.54 -5.84
CA GLU A 30 0.86 -15.67 -6.36
C GLU A 30 1.87 -16.18 -5.34
N VAL A 31 2.06 -17.50 -5.35
CA VAL A 31 2.92 -18.18 -4.37
C VAL A 31 4.36 -17.76 -4.56
N VAL A 32 4.94 -17.18 -3.50
CA VAL A 32 6.35 -16.85 -3.42
C VAL A 32 6.89 -17.24 -2.05
N SER A 33 8.19 -17.50 -1.98
CA SER A 33 8.86 -17.61 -0.68
C SER A 33 9.12 -16.20 -0.14
N PHE A 34 8.52 -15.89 1.00
CA PHE A 34 8.72 -14.63 1.71
C PHE A 34 9.09 -14.90 3.16
N SER A 35 10.11 -14.21 3.66
CA SER A 35 10.47 -14.22 5.08
C SER A 35 10.56 -12.79 5.60
N ALA A 36 10.05 -12.59 6.81
CA ALA A 36 10.17 -11.31 7.48
C ALA A 36 11.66 -10.97 7.70
N PRO A 37 12.12 -9.74 7.44
CA PRO A 37 13.48 -9.34 7.73
C PRO A 37 13.80 -9.51 9.21
N ALA A 38 15.03 -9.94 9.51
CA ALA A 38 15.50 -10.08 10.88
C ALA A 38 15.39 -8.74 11.64
N GLY A 39 14.93 -8.81 12.89
CA GLY A 39 14.83 -7.65 13.79
C GLY A 39 13.54 -6.84 13.69
N ALA A 40 12.55 -7.27 12.90
CA ALA A 40 11.18 -6.74 13.04
C ALA A 40 10.61 -7.15 14.40
N THR A 41 10.18 -6.17 15.19
CA THR A 41 9.56 -6.39 16.50
C THR A 41 8.05 -6.54 16.41
N ARG A 42 7.45 -6.09 15.31
CA ARG A 42 6.03 -6.21 15.00
C ARG A 42 5.84 -6.42 13.51
N VAL A 43 4.99 -7.38 13.14
CA VAL A 43 4.61 -7.65 11.75
C VAL A 43 3.12 -7.41 11.61
N VAL A 44 2.75 -6.50 10.72
CA VAL A 44 1.37 -6.12 10.42
C VAL A 44 1.08 -6.33 8.93
N ARG A 45 -0.20 -6.45 8.57
CA ARG A 45 -0.65 -6.61 7.19
C ARG A 45 -1.95 -5.87 6.90
N GLY A 46 -2.19 -5.60 5.61
CA GLY A 46 -3.52 -5.27 5.10
C GLY A 46 -4.51 -6.44 5.29
N PRO A 47 -5.82 -6.15 5.31
CA PRO A 47 -6.86 -7.15 5.47
C PRO A 47 -6.96 -8.15 4.31
N GLU A 48 -6.62 -7.76 3.08
CA GLU A 48 -6.77 -8.56 1.86
C GLU A 48 -5.92 -9.84 1.89
N ALA A 49 -6.42 -10.91 1.26
CA ALA A 49 -5.78 -12.23 1.27
C ALA A 49 -4.35 -12.22 0.71
N ARG A 50 -4.12 -11.41 -0.34
CA ARG A 50 -2.79 -11.15 -0.92
C ARG A 50 -1.72 -10.59 0.02
N CYS A 51 -2.09 -10.02 1.17
CA CYS A 51 -1.13 -9.55 2.17
C CYS A 51 -0.76 -10.61 3.22
N ASP A 52 -1.35 -11.82 3.18
CA ASP A 52 -1.13 -12.89 4.14
C ASP A 52 0.14 -13.71 3.87
N LEU A 53 1.30 -13.06 3.95
CA LEU A 53 2.59 -13.70 3.60
C LEU A 53 3.35 -14.23 4.82
N VAL A 54 3.01 -13.77 6.02
CA VAL A 54 3.69 -14.14 7.27
C VAL A 54 2.65 -14.62 8.27
N PRO A 55 2.71 -15.91 8.69
CA PRO A 55 1.78 -16.44 9.69
C PRO A 55 1.77 -15.62 10.97
N GLY A 56 0.57 -15.29 11.45
CA GLY A 56 0.38 -14.53 12.69
C GLY A 56 0.63 -13.02 12.58
N ALA A 57 0.82 -12.48 11.36
CA ALA A 57 0.85 -11.03 11.16
C ALA A 57 -0.47 -10.38 11.57
N GLU A 58 -0.40 -9.27 12.31
CA GLU A 58 -1.57 -8.53 12.79
C GLU A 58 -2.28 -7.81 11.64
N VAL A 59 -3.59 -7.99 11.52
CA VAL A 59 -4.39 -7.29 10.50
C VAL A 59 -4.66 -5.85 10.93
N VAL A 60 -4.28 -4.89 10.10
CA VAL A 60 -4.45 -3.46 10.32
C VAL A 60 -5.32 -2.87 9.21
N PRO A 61 -6.58 -2.46 9.49
CA PRO A 61 -7.52 -1.96 8.48
C PRO A 61 -7.04 -0.75 7.68
N GLU A 62 -6.14 0.06 8.24
CA GLU A 62 -5.56 1.23 7.59
C GLU A 62 -4.49 0.87 6.56
N LEU A 63 -4.10 -0.40 6.47
CA LEU A 63 -3.19 -0.96 5.44
C LEU A 63 -3.93 -1.64 4.28
N ARG A 64 -5.26 -1.53 4.22
CA ARG A 64 -6.07 -1.95 3.06
C ARG A 64 -5.65 -1.23 1.79
N ASP A 65 -5.92 -1.84 0.64
CA ASP A 65 -5.61 -1.27 -0.68
C ASP A 65 -6.37 0.05 -0.90
N LEU A 66 -6.08 0.73 -2.00
CA LEU A 66 -6.96 1.77 -2.51
C LEU A 66 -8.32 1.13 -2.85
N ASP A 67 -9.39 1.64 -2.25
CA ASP A 67 -10.73 1.15 -2.55
C ASP A 67 -11.16 1.62 -3.94
N VAL A 68 -11.15 0.70 -4.90
CA VAL A 68 -11.58 0.95 -6.28
C VAL A 68 -13.05 0.64 -6.51
N GLY A 69 -13.87 0.53 -5.45
CA GLY A 69 -15.33 0.45 -5.53
C GLY A 69 -15.86 -0.51 -6.60
N SER A 70 -16.67 0.03 -7.52
CA SER A 70 -17.31 -0.75 -8.59
C SER A 70 -16.32 -1.36 -9.60
N TRP A 71 -15.08 -0.89 -9.64
CA TRP A 71 -14.06 -1.43 -10.54
C TRP A 71 -13.40 -2.71 -10.02
N ALA A 72 -13.64 -3.12 -8.77
CA ALA A 72 -13.10 -4.36 -8.24
C ALA A 72 -13.50 -5.57 -9.12
N GLY A 73 -12.52 -6.32 -9.60
CA GLY A 73 -12.70 -7.44 -10.54
C GLY A 73 -12.81 -7.05 -12.02
N MET A 74 -12.92 -5.76 -12.35
CA MET A 74 -12.96 -5.31 -13.75
C MET A 74 -11.58 -5.31 -14.39
N ARG A 75 -11.53 -5.56 -15.71
CA ARG A 75 -10.32 -5.31 -16.51
C ARG A 75 -10.20 -3.83 -16.81
N LEU A 76 -8.97 -3.33 -16.88
CA LEU A 76 -8.71 -1.94 -17.23
C LEU A 76 -9.28 -1.58 -18.61
N ALA A 77 -9.30 -2.54 -19.55
CA ALA A 77 -9.85 -2.37 -20.88
C ALA A 77 -11.38 -2.23 -20.92
N ASP A 78 -12.07 -2.63 -19.85
CA ASP A 78 -13.53 -2.58 -19.73
C ASP A 78 -14.02 -1.31 -19.00
N VAL A 79 -13.10 -0.51 -18.46
CA VAL A 79 -13.41 0.77 -17.80
C VAL A 79 -13.66 1.84 -18.85
N ASP A 80 -14.64 2.72 -18.61
CA ASP A 80 -14.89 3.87 -19.48
C ASP A 80 -13.62 4.74 -19.60
N PRO A 81 -13.12 5.02 -20.82
CA PRO A 81 -11.88 5.77 -21.01
C PRO A 81 -11.90 7.18 -20.42
N ALA A 82 -13.04 7.85 -20.35
CA ALA A 82 -13.17 9.18 -19.77
C ALA A 82 -13.08 9.12 -18.24
N GLU A 83 -13.72 8.13 -17.61
CA GLU A 83 -13.58 7.89 -16.17
C GLU A 83 -12.14 7.52 -15.81
N LEU A 84 -11.51 6.65 -16.60
CA LEU A 84 -10.12 6.27 -16.39
C LEU A 84 -9.18 7.47 -16.53
N ALA A 85 -9.38 8.31 -17.56
CA ALA A 85 -8.59 9.53 -17.75
C ALA A 85 -8.78 10.53 -16.59
N GLN A 86 -10.00 10.68 -16.08
CA GLN A 86 -10.29 11.52 -14.91
C GLN A 86 -9.54 11.02 -13.67
N TRP A 87 -9.64 9.73 -13.36
CA TRP A 87 -8.94 9.12 -12.23
C TRP A 87 -7.41 9.23 -12.34
N VAL A 88 -6.87 9.05 -13.55
CA VAL A 88 -5.43 9.21 -13.79
C VAL A 88 -4.98 10.67 -13.67
N GLY A 89 -5.83 11.64 -14.04
CA GLY A 89 -5.50 13.06 -14.07
C GLY A 89 -5.65 13.80 -12.74
N ASP A 90 -6.60 13.38 -11.89
CA ASP A 90 -7.00 14.12 -10.68
C ASP A 90 -6.85 13.23 -9.43
N PRO A 91 -6.06 13.62 -8.41
CA PRO A 91 -5.96 12.85 -7.16
C PRO A 91 -7.23 12.82 -6.30
N GLU A 92 -8.19 13.73 -6.52
CA GLU A 92 -9.47 13.76 -5.81
C GLU A 92 -10.56 12.94 -6.52
N ALA A 93 -10.34 12.56 -7.79
CA ALA A 93 -11.32 11.80 -8.55
C ALA A 93 -11.45 10.36 -8.03
N ALA A 94 -12.69 9.90 -7.87
CA ALA A 94 -13.03 8.52 -7.55
C ALA A 94 -14.28 8.08 -8.34
N PRO A 95 -14.24 8.06 -9.69
CA PRO A 95 -15.39 7.68 -10.52
C PRO A 95 -15.88 6.25 -10.25
N HIS A 96 -14.98 5.39 -9.77
CA HIS A 96 -15.27 4.05 -9.30
C HIS A 96 -16.09 3.98 -7.99
N GLY A 97 -16.35 5.12 -7.34
CA GLY A 97 -17.21 5.20 -6.14
C GLY A 97 -16.55 4.69 -4.85
N GLY A 98 -15.24 4.54 -4.83
CA GLY A 98 -14.46 4.11 -3.68
C GLY A 98 -13.67 5.26 -3.05
N GLU A 99 -12.39 5.02 -2.74
CA GLU A 99 -11.47 5.99 -2.12
C GLU A 99 -10.65 6.73 -3.20
N SER A 100 -10.54 8.05 -3.08
CA SER A 100 -9.63 8.86 -3.89
C SER A 100 -8.16 8.67 -3.46
N VAL A 101 -7.21 9.07 -4.31
CA VAL A 101 -5.78 9.04 -3.95
C VAL A 101 -5.50 9.95 -2.74
N ASN A 102 -6.19 11.10 -2.64
CA ASN A 102 -6.01 12.02 -1.52
C ASN A 102 -6.50 11.42 -0.20
N GLU A 103 -7.65 10.74 -0.20
CA GLU A 103 -8.14 10.02 0.99
C GLU A 103 -7.20 8.90 1.43
N LEU A 104 -6.63 8.15 0.48
CA LEU A 104 -5.57 7.18 0.76
C LEU A 104 -4.36 7.85 1.43
N LEU A 105 -3.90 9.01 0.93
CA LEU A 105 -2.78 9.75 1.52
C LEU A 105 -3.08 10.20 2.96
N VAL A 106 -4.30 10.68 3.22
CA VAL A 106 -4.76 11.06 4.58
C VAL A 106 -4.76 9.85 5.51
N ARG A 107 -5.32 8.71 5.06
CA ARG A 107 -5.36 7.46 5.82
C ARG A 107 -3.97 6.97 6.19
N VAL A 108 -3.06 6.89 5.21
CA VAL A 108 -1.68 6.42 5.41
C VAL A 108 -0.90 7.40 6.30
N ARG A 109 -1.11 8.71 6.16
CA ARG A 109 -0.54 9.72 7.07
C ARG A 109 -0.99 9.51 8.51
N GLY A 110 -2.28 9.26 8.71
CA GLY A 110 -2.83 8.94 10.03
C GLY A 110 -2.18 7.70 10.65
N TRP A 111 -2.06 6.62 9.88
CA TRP A 111 -1.42 5.39 10.34
C TRP A 111 0.06 5.59 10.70
N LEU A 112 0.85 6.22 9.82
CA LEU A 112 2.24 6.55 10.12
C LEU A 112 2.36 7.41 11.38
N GLY A 113 1.47 8.40 11.56
CA GLY A 113 1.46 9.29 12.71
C GLY A 113 1.19 8.60 14.06
N ARG A 114 0.59 7.41 14.07
CA ARG A 114 0.31 6.63 15.28
C ARG A 114 1.43 5.67 15.67
N LEU A 115 2.45 5.48 14.84
CA LEU A 115 3.57 4.60 15.19
C LEU A 115 4.43 5.24 16.30
N ASP A 116 4.65 4.52 17.39
CA ASP A 116 5.18 5.07 18.65
C ASP A 116 6.47 4.39 19.18
N GLY A 117 7.12 3.57 18.35
CA GLY A 117 8.46 3.05 18.58
C GLY A 117 8.72 1.73 17.86
N GLY A 118 9.95 1.26 17.91
CA GLY A 118 10.31 -0.11 17.49
C GLY A 118 10.48 -0.27 15.98
N ALA A 119 10.53 -1.54 15.54
CA ALA A 119 10.73 -1.94 14.16
C ALA A 119 9.48 -2.66 13.63
N VAL A 120 8.76 -2.01 12.72
CA VAL A 120 7.50 -2.52 12.13
C VAL A 120 7.75 -3.00 10.70
N LEU A 121 7.35 -4.23 10.39
CA LEU A 121 7.19 -4.71 9.02
C LEU A 121 5.71 -4.64 8.66
N ALA A 122 5.37 -3.98 7.56
CA ALA A 122 4.00 -3.86 7.07
C ALA A 122 3.87 -4.47 5.68
N LEU A 123 3.06 -5.52 5.55
CA LEU A 123 2.74 -6.19 4.29
C LEU A 123 1.47 -5.58 3.71
N THR A 124 1.54 -4.96 2.54
CA THR A 124 0.45 -4.14 2.01
C THR A 124 0.49 -4.07 0.49
N HIS A 125 -0.11 -3.05 -0.09
CA HIS A 125 -0.34 -2.90 -1.53
C HIS A 125 0.61 -1.87 -2.15
N PRO A 126 0.91 -1.97 -3.46
CA PRO A 126 1.70 -0.96 -4.15
C PRO A 126 1.19 0.47 -3.95
N ALA A 127 -0.14 0.68 -3.96
CA ALA A 127 -0.76 1.98 -3.71
C ALA A 127 -0.45 2.52 -2.30
N VAL A 128 -0.49 1.67 -1.27
CA VAL A 128 -0.18 2.07 0.12
C VAL A 128 1.30 2.38 0.30
N VAL A 129 2.20 1.60 -0.31
CA VAL A 129 3.66 1.87 -0.27
C VAL A 129 3.95 3.22 -0.94
N ARG A 130 3.35 3.47 -2.11
CA ARG A 130 3.44 4.73 -2.85
C ARG A 130 2.92 5.92 -2.03
N ALA A 131 1.79 5.76 -1.35
CA ALA A 131 1.24 6.74 -0.44
C ALA A 131 2.18 7.02 0.75
N ALA A 132 2.77 5.99 1.35
CA ALA A 132 3.71 6.15 2.46
C ALA A 132 4.96 6.93 2.04
N VAL A 133 5.54 6.64 0.87
CA VAL A 133 6.66 7.42 0.31
C VAL A 133 6.25 8.89 0.12
N SER A 134 5.08 9.13 -0.49
CA SER A 134 4.59 10.49 -0.76
C SER A 134 4.35 11.28 0.53
N VAL A 135 3.74 10.65 1.53
CA VAL A 135 3.49 11.25 2.85
C VAL A 135 4.80 11.58 3.58
N ALA A 136 5.79 10.68 3.49
CA ALA A 136 7.06 10.83 4.18
C ALA A 136 7.99 11.87 3.54
N THR A 137 7.97 12.00 2.21
CA THR A 137 8.97 12.81 1.46
C THR A 137 8.38 14.01 0.73
N GLY A 138 7.06 14.08 0.58
CA GLY A 138 6.42 15.06 -0.30
C GLY A 138 6.52 14.72 -1.79
N ALA A 139 7.03 13.53 -2.16
CA ALA A 139 7.06 13.09 -3.54
C ALA A 139 5.63 13.01 -4.13
N ASN A 140 5.53 13.25 -5.44
CA ASN A 140 4.28 13.04 -6.16
C ASN A 140 3.94 11.55 -6.19
N TYR A 141 2.78 11.17 -5.64
CA TYR A 141 2.25 9.80 -5.64
C TYR A 141 2.41 9.10 -6.99
N ARG A 142 2.00 9.74 -8.08
CA ARG A 142 2.03 9.15 -9.43
C ARG A 142 3.44 8.94 -9.99
N ARG A 143 4.47 9.48 -9.34
CA ARG A 143 5.89 9.37 -9.74
C ARG A 143 6.70 8.40 -8.88
N VAL A 144 6.05 7.67 -7.98
CA VAL A 144 6.69 6.61 -7.19
C VAL A 144 6.25 5.25 -7.76
N ASP A 145 7.18 4.57 -8.41
CA ASP A 145 6.97 3.20 -8.90
C ASP A 145 7.22 2.18 -7.78
N VAL A 146 6.35 1.17 -7.70
CA VAL A 146 6.44 0.11 -6.68
C VAL A 146 6.13 -1.22 -7.37
N PRO A 147 7.16 -2.03 -7.69
CA PRO A 147 6.95 -3.36 -8.26
C PRO A 147 6.39 -4.33 -7.20
N PRO A 148 5.93 -5.53 -7.61
CA PRO A 148 5.66 -6.62 -6.68
C PRO A 148 6.86 -6.87 -5.76
N LEU A 149 6.61 -7.08 -4.46
CA LEU A 149 7.65 -7.19 -3.41
C LEU A 149 8.56 -5.96 -3.24
N GLY A 150 8.23 -4.84 -3.92
CA GLY A 150 8.87 -3.55 -3.75
C GLY A 150 8.76 -3.09 -2.29
N ARG A 151 9.82 -2.46 -1.79
CA ARG A 151 9.94 -2.08 -0.37
C ARG A 151 10.27 -0.61 -0.21
N ALA A 152 9.69 0.01 0.81
CA ALA A 152 10.06 1.34 1.28
C ALA A 152 10.31 1.29 2.79
N SER A 153 11.51 1.68 3.21
CA SER A 153 11.88 1.73 4.62
C SER A 153 11.99 3.17 5.10
N PHE A 154 11.44 3.45 6.28
CA PHE A 154 11.46 4.78 6.88
C PHE A 154 12.00 4.72 8.29
N THR A 155 12.74 5.76 8.68
CA THR A 155 13.12 6.01 10.07
C THR A 155 12.60 7.38 10.49
N GLY A 156 12.02 7.46 11.69
CA GLY A 156 11.38 8.70 12.10
C GLY A 156 11.10 8.81 13.59
N ALA A 157 10.82 10.04 14.04
CA ALA A 157 10.34 10.35 15.37
C ALA A 157 9.46 11.61 15.31
N GLY A 158 8.26 11.55 15.89
CA GLY A 158 7.36 12.70 15.96
C GLY A 158 6.87 13.21 14.60
N GLY A 159 6.45 12.30 13.72
CA GLY A 159 5.89 12.64 12.41
C GLY A 159 6.91 13.08 11.35
N ARG A 160 8.20 13.18 11.70
CA ARG A 160 9.29 13.43 10.74
C ARG A 160 9.88 12.10 10.28
N TRP A 161 9.88 11.87 8.97
CA TRP A 161 10.32 10.62 8.35
C TRP A 161 11.50 10.85 7.42
N ASN A 162 12.46 9.93 7.46
CA ASN A 162 13.51 9.81 6.46
C ASN A 162 13.27 8.52 5.67
N LEU A 163 13.24 8.62 4.35
CA LEU A 163 13.26 7.44 3.48
C LEU A 163 14.68 6.84 3.48
N ARG A 164 14.76 5.54 3.70
CA ARG A 164 15.99 4.76 3.63
C ARG A 164 15.99 3.92 2.35
N LEU A 165 16.97 4.19 1.49
CA LEU A 165 17.27 3.37 0.33
C LEU A 165 18.19 2.22 0.77
N GLN A 166 17.97 1.03 0.23
CA GLN A 166 18.75 -0.18 0.50
C GLN A 166 19.00 -0.95 -0.78
#